data_AF-A0A7X4W277-F1
#
_entry.id   AF-A0A7X4W277-F1
#
_cell.length_a   1.000
_cell.length_b   1.000
_cell.length_c   1.000
_cell.angle_alpha   90.00
_cell.angle_beta   90.00
_cell.angle_gamma   90.00
#
_symmetry.space_group_name_H-M   'P 1'
#
loop_
_entity.id
_entity.type
_entity.pdbx_description
1 polymer ?
#
loop_
_entity_poly.entity_id
_entity_poly.type
_entity_poly.pdbx_seq_one_letter_code
_entity_poly.pdbx_strand_id
1 'polypeptide(L)'
;MKNENFVDPTEFASVDVAIPVEEGGPTARTGFNYQDEIAVSFLLDMLENSAIEKIHCETHDDVIVVRTDEESSGRVAEFIQVKAGEPDKLWSVADLCKRKKGKPGTSIFETSLARDRHLEKARFRIVTLRDVNSVIRLLTYQDNAPARHQDAAERKEIIKKIQQKCPGFKSEKGNGADYWVDHCLWEVRHSEKSVKQHNELRIIQISFRDNRPLLPEQAEKLLVELRQKAKTAGDAKWSSERHLKIFSRAELRQWWERRLEEVVNGVSAPSGGKLRGKMEEAALPPDLVELAVDLRRRYAASFRTSRYMKADLGEELQGLVQAEVISLKAEYVAGNLNLDAPGFHALCLSRLDEVNAAHKLDNKDHSVFLKGCMYDISDRCMLRFVRPQ
;
A
#
# COMPACT_ATOMS: atom_id res chain seq x y z
N MET A 1 13.13 53.49 -34.03
CA MET A 1 12.05 52.48 -33.99
C MET A 1 12.59 51.26 -33.27
N LYS A 2 12.15 51.07 -32.02
CA LYS A 2 12.51 49.91 -31.20
C LYS A 2 11.65 48.73 -31.67
N ASN A 3 12.28 47.65 -32.14
CA ASN A 3 11.65 46.34 -32.11
C ASN A 3 11.92 45.75 -30.73
N GLU A 4 11.04 46.08 -29.78
CA GLU A 4 10.91 45.32 -28.55
C GLU A 4 10.16 44.04 -28.90
N ASN A 5 10.90 42.94 -29.09
CA ASN A 5 10.35 41.61 -28.98
C ASN A 5 9.83 41.45 -27.55
N PHE A 6 8.53 41.71 -27.36
CA PHE A 6 7.80 41.26 -26.18
C PHE A 6 7.83 39.74 -26.20
N VAL A 7 8.74 39.15 -25.42
CA VAL A 7 8.64 37.75 -25.01
C VAL A 7 7.56 37.71 -23.93
N ASP A 8 6.46 37.04 -24.23
CA ASP A 8 5.37 36.78 -23.29
C ASP A 8 5.94 36.05 -22.06
N PRO A 9 5.79 36.57 -20.83
CA PRO A 9 6.41 35.95 -19.67
C PRO A 9 5.62 34.69 -19.28
N THR A 10 6.35 33.56 -19.30
CA THR A 10 6.04 32.24 -18.71
C THR A 10 5.09 31.30 -19.46
N GLU A 11 5.60 30.62 -20.49
CA GLU A 11 5.19 29.22 -20.72
C GLU A 11 5.60 28.39 -19.50
N PHE A 12 4.66 28.05 -18.63
CA PHE A 12 4.91 27.16 -17.51
C PHE A 12 5.29 25.77 -18.03
N ALA A 13 6.41 25.22 -17.55
CA ALA A 13 6.80 23.86 -17.87
C ALA A 13 5.89 22.83 -17.18
N SER A 14 5.64 21.69 -17.84
CA SER A 14 4.94 20.55 -17.24
C SER A 14 5.73 19.98 -16.04
N VAL A 15 5.01 19.46 -15.03
CA VAL A 15 5.60 18.71 -13.91
C VAL A 15 6.48 17.54 -14.36
N ASP A 16 6.26 17.02 -15.57
CA ASP A 16 7.01 15.90 -16.15
C ASP A 16 8.48 16.26 -16.47
N VAL A 17 8.75 17.54 -16.72
CA VAL A 17 10.07 18.03 -17.16
C VAL A 17 10.66 19.10 -16.25
N ALA A 18 9.83 19.76 -15.44
CA ALA A 18 10.26 20.81 -14.53
C ALA A 18 11.17 20.25 -13.42
N ILE A 19 12.33 20.89 -13.22
CA ILE A 19 13.29 20.51 -12.18
C ILE A 19 12.66 20.75 -10.79
N PRO A 20 12.65 19.74 -9.89
CA PRO A 20 12.20 19.89 -8.52
C PRO A 20 12.94 20.99 -7.76
N VAL A 21 12.18 21.84 -7.08
CA VAL A 21 12.74 22.89 -6.20
C VAL A 21 13.26 22.29 -4.89
N GLU A 22 12.68 21.17 -4.47
CA GLU A 22 13.15 20.36 -3.35
C GLU A 22 13.14 18.89 -3.81
N GLU A 23 14.19 18.16 -3.45
CA GLU A 23 14.26 16.70 -3.57
C GLU A 23 14.39 16.12 -2.17
N GLY A 24 13.73 14.99 -1.92
CA GLY A 24 14.04 14.16 -0.76
C GLY A 24 15.53 13.78 -0.82
N GLY A 25 16.30 14.11 0.22
CA GLY A 25 17.70 13.74 0.27
C GLY A 25 17.85 12.22 0.40
N PRO A 26 18.79 11.57 -0.32
CA PRO A 26 19.03 10.13 -0.20
C PRO A 26 19.60 9.86 1.18
N THR A 27 18.70 9.59 2.13
CA THR A 27 19.10 9.11 3.44
C THR A 27 19.11 7.61 3.28
N ALA A 28 20.26 6.96 3.41
CA ALA A 28 20.35 5.50 3.42
C ALA A 28 19.55 4.96 4.61
N ARG A 29 18.25 4.73 4.41
CA ARG A 29 17.31 4.27 5.43
C ARG A 29 17.11 2.76 5.25
N THR A 30 17.22 2.05 6.36
CA THR A 30 16.86 0.63 6.45
C THR A 30 15.34 0.48 6.52
N GLY A 31 14.75 -0.28 5.60
CA GLY A 31 13.32 -0.59 5.57
C GLY A 31 12.45 0.37 4.75
N PHE A 32 11.13 0.13 4.79
CA PHE A 32 10.10 0.98 4.20
C PHE A 32 9.49 1.89 5.27
N ASN A 33 9.20 3.13 4.93
CA ASN A 33 8.58 4.10 5.84
C ASN A 33 7.12 4.39 5.44
N TYR A 34 6.45 5.22 6.24
CA TYR A 34 5.06 5.59 6.00
C TYR A 34 4.84 6.30 4.64
N GLN A 35 5.76 7.15 4.20
CA GLN A 35 5.67 7.82 2.89
C GLN A 35 5.73 6.81 1.74
N ASP A 36 6.60 5.80 1.84
CA ASP A 36 6.67 4.71 0.84
C ASP A 36 5.32 3.97 0.75
N GLU A 37 4.69 3.70 1.89
CA GLU A 37 3.38 3.02 1.93
C GLU A 37 2.26 3.87 1.31
N ILE A 38 2.30 5.19 1.51
CA ILE A 38 1.38 6.13 0.87
C ILE A 38 1.61 6.18 -0.64
N ALA A 39 2.86 6.23 -1.09
CA ALA A 39 3.19 6.18 -2.51
C ALA A 39 2.68 4.89 -3.17
N VAL A 40 2.79 3.74 -2.49
CA VAL A 40 2.20 2.48 -2.95
C VAL A 40 0.68 2.59 -3.10
N SER A 41 -0.04 3.22 -2.17
CA SER A 41 -1.48 3.43 -2.33
C SER A 41 -1.82 4.17 -3.62
N PHE A 42 -1.03 5.18 -4.01
CA PHE A 42 -1.25 5.92 -5.27
C PHE A 42 -0.85 5.12 -6.52
N LEU A 43 0.14 4.24 -6.43
CA LEU A 43 0.41 3.27 -7.50
C LEU A 43 -0.77 2.32 -7.69
N LEU A 44 -1.39 1.87 -6.60
CA LEU A 44 -2.62 1.06 -6.65
C LEU A 44 -3.80 1.87 -7.19
N ASP A 45 -3.94 3.15 -6.84
CA ASP A 45 -4.96 4.03 -7.42
C ASP A 45 -4.77 4.13 -8.93
N MET A 46 -3.51 4.24 -9.38
CA MET A 46 -3.18 4.22 -10.80
C MET A 46 -3.50 2.87 -11.45
N LEU A 47 -3.45 1.73 -10.77
CA LEU A 47 -3.99 0.50 -11.37
C LEU A 47 -5.51 0.62 -11.54
N GLU A 48 -6.23 1.03 -10.50
CA GLU A 48 -7.69 1.01 -10.44
C GLU A 48 -8.38 2.08 -11.30
N ASN A 49 -7.79 3.26 -11.45
CA ASN A 49 -8.40 4.40 -12.12
C ASN A 49 -7.65 4.78 -13.40
N SER A 50 -8.29 4.61 -14.56
CA SER A 50 -7.74 4.93 -15.88
C SER A 50 -7.41 6.39 -16.11
N ALA A 51 -8.02 7.32 -15.36
CA ALA A 51 -7.74 8.75 -15.48
C ALA A 51 -6.36 9.13 -14.91
N ILE A 52 -5.75 8.29 -14.06
CA ILE A 52 -4.40 8.52 -13.55
C ILE A 52 -3.39 8.05 -14.58
N GLU A 53 -2.62 9.01 -15.10
CA GLU A 53 -1.65 8.82 -16.17
C GLU A 53 -0.25 8.53 -15.63
N LYS A 54 0.16 9.24 -14.56
CA LYS A 54 1.50 9.14 -13.97
C LYS A 54 1.48 9.35 -12.47
N ILE A 55 2.40 8.67 -11.78
CA ILE A 55 2.74 8.90 -10.38
C ILE A 55 4.22 9.29 -10.31
N HIS A 56 4.53 10.42 -9.67
CA HIS A 56 5.90 10.79 -9.38
C HIS A 56 6.19 10.61 -7.90
N CYS A 57 7.35 10.07 -7.54
CA CYS A 57 7.77 9.88 -6.15
C CYS A 57 8.96 10.79 -5.81
N GLU A 58 8.85 11.55 -4.71
CA GLU A 58 9.88 12.48 -4.23
C GLU A 58 10.31 13.49 -5.30
N THR A 59 9.33 14.06 -6.02
CA THR A 59 9.55 15.13 -7.00
C THR A 59 8.61 16.28 -6.68
N HIS A 60 9.16 17.46 -6.41
CA HIS A 60 8.43 18.64 -5.94
C HIS A 60 7.75 18.45 -4.57
N ASP A 61 6.99 17.40 -4.34
CA ASP A 61 6.48 16.98 -3.03
C ASP A 61 6.71 15.46 -2.86
N ASP A 62 6.19 14.87 -1.77
CA ASP A 62 6.38 13.45 -1.45
C ASP A 62 5.82 12.55 -2.58
N VAL A 63 4.64 12.88 -3.11
CA VAL A 63 4.03 12.22 -4.28
C VAL A 63 3.35 13.25 -5.18
N ILE A 64 3.42 13.08 -6.51
CA ILE A 64 2.55 13.77 -7.47
C ILE A 64 1.68 12.75 -8.19
N VAL A 65 0.37 12.99 -8.24
CA VAL A 65 -0.54 12.24 -9.11
C VAL A 65 -0.90 13.13 -10.30
N VAL A 66 -0.55 12.69 -11.52
CA VAL A 66 -0.95 13.37 -12.74
C VAL A 66 -2.11 12.61 -13.38
N ARG A 67 -3.20 13.32 -13.66
CA ARG A 67 -4.44 12.75 -14.18
C ARG A 67 -5.05 13.63 -15.27
N THR A 68 -5.79 13.01 -16.18
CA THR A 68 -6.63 13.73 -17.14
C THR A 68 -7.78 14.42 -16.39
N ASP A 69 -8.06 15.67 -16.73
CA ASP A 69 -9.21 16.41 -16.21
C ASP A 69 -10.45 16.06 -17.03
N GLU A 70 -11.39 15.33 -16.43
CA GLU A 70 -12.64 14.92 -17.06
C GLU A 70 -13.48 16.12 -17.52
N GLU A 71 -13.34 17.28 -16.86
CA GLU A 71 -14.15 18.47 -17.14
C GLU A 71 -13.55 19.38 -18.21
N SER A 72 -12.22 19.38 -18.40
CA SER A 72 -11.53 20.43 -19.17
C SER A 72 -10.60 19.95 -20.27
N SER A 73 -10.52 18.65 -20.57
CA SER A 73 -9.55 18.06 -21.53
C SER A 73 -8.07 18.40 -21.24
N GLY A 74 -7.79 19.05 -20.10
CA GLY A 74 -6.45 19.37 -19.61
C GLY A 74 -5.90 18.30 -18.68
N ARG A 75 -4.74 18.58 -18.07
CA ARG A 75 -4.12 17.72 -17.05
C ARG A 75 -4.14 18.42 -15.68
N VAL A 76 -4.37 17.62 -14.66
CA VAL A 76 -4.28 18.03 -13.25
C VAL A 76 -3.06 17.36 -12.63
N ALA A 77 -2.25 18.14 -11.93
CA ALA A 77 -1.19 17.65 -11.05
C ALA A 77 -1.63 17.84 -9.60
N GLU A 78 -1.85 16.74 -8.89
CA GLU A 78 -2.15 16.76 -7.47
C GLU A 78 -0.86 16.55 -6.66
N PHE A 79 -0.46 17.58 -5.92
CA PHE A 79 0.73 17.59 -5.08
C PHE A 79 0.37 17.06 -3.68
N ILE A 80 0.91 15.90 -3.33
CA ILE A 80 0.60 15.21 -2.08
C ILE A 80 1.74 15.37 -1.09
N GLN A 81 1.41 15.88 0.08
CA GLN A 81 2.34 16.06 1.18
C GLN A 81 1.95 15.17 2.37
N VAL A 82 2.85 14.26 2.74
CA VAL A 82 2.67 13.27 3.80
C VAL A 82 3.34 13.78 5.09
N LYS A 83 2.58 13.83 6.19
CA LYS A 83 3.07 14.22 7.51
C LYS A 83 3.00 13.04 8.48
N ALA A 84 4.12 12.32 8.59
CA ALA A 84 4.27 11.15 9.45
C ALA A 84 4.78 11.48 10.87
N GLY A 85 5.52 12.58 11.03
CA GLY A 85 6.07 13.01 12.32
C GLY A 85 5.10 13.95 13.03
N GLU A 86 4.36 13.44 14.01
CA GLU A 86 3.20 14.16 14.54
C GLU A 86 3.46 14.84 15.89
N PRO A 87 2.91 16.04 16.10
CA PRO A 87 2.66 16.55 17.44
C PRO A 87 1.46 15.82 18.06
N ASP A 88 1.45 15.64 19.39
CA ASP A 88 0.33 15.00 20.13
C ASP A 88 -0.89 15.94 20.25
N LYS A 89 -1.46 16.33 19.10
CA LYS A 89 -2.61 17.24 18.97
C LYS A 89 -3.27 17.12 17.60
N LEU A 90 -4.49 17.66 17.50
CA LEU A 90 -5.17 17.85 16.22
C LEU A 90 -4.49 18.93 15.36
N TRP A 91 -4.48 18.73 14.05
CA TRP A 91 -3.97 19.72 13.10
C TRP A 91 -4.87 20.96 13.07
N SER A 92 -4.24 22.13 12.95
CA SER A 92 -4.93 23.43 13.00
C SER A 92 -4.42 24.39 11.92
N VAL A 93 -5.16 25.48 11.68
CA VAL A 93 -4.68 26.57 10.80
C VAL A 93 -3.35 27.15 11.29
N ALA A 94 -3.09 27.14 12.61
CA ALA A 94 -1.81 27.60 13.14
C ALA A 94 -0.65 26.69 12.71
N ASP A 95 -0.87 25.38 12.65
CA ASP A 95 0.14 24.42 12.18
C ASP A 95 0.33 24.51 10.67
N LEU A 96 -0.77 24.62 9.92
CA LEU A 96 -0.79 24.81 8.47
C LEU A 96 0.02 26.06 8.04
N CYS A 97 -0.15 27.16 8.77
CA CYS A 97 0.51 28.44 8.49
C CYS A 97 1.81 28.65 9.29
N LYS A 98 2.33 27.63 9.99
CA LYS A 98 3.53 27.76 10.81
C LYS A 98 4.78 27.86 9.93
N ARG A 99 5.37 29.05 9.87
CA ARG A 99 6.63 29.30 9.16
C ARG A 99 7.84 28.75 9.93
N LYS A 100 8.77 28.11 9.23
CA LYS A 100 10.07 27.69 9.79
C LYS A 100 10.89 28.94 10.12
N LYS A 101 11.24 29.12 11.40
CA LYS A 101 11.96 30.32 11.90
C LYS A 101 11.32 31.66 11.46
N GLY A 102 10.00 31.68 11.28
CA GLY A 102 9.26 32.89 10.84
C GLY A 102 9.42 33.26 9.36
N LYS A 103 10.20 32.51 8.57
CA LYS A 103 10.50 32.83 7.17
C LYS A 103 9.27 32.66 6.27
N PRO A 104 8.81 33.69 5.54
CA PRO A 104 7.75 33.54 4.53
C PRO A 104 8.08 32.48 3.48
N GLY A 105 7.05 31.82 2.96
CA GLY A 105 7.22 30.76 1.95
C GLY A 105 7.64 29.39 2.52
N THR A 106 7.54 29.19 3.84
CA THR A 106 8.04 27.94 4.49
C THR A 106 7.00 27.20 5.32
N SER A 107 5.79 27.74 5.46
CA SER A 107 4.67 27.00 6.06
C SER A 107 4.10 25.98 5.08
N ILE A 108 3.34 24.99 5.60
CA ILE A 108 2.71 23.94 4.79
C ILE A 108 1.84 24.56 3.68
N PHE A 109 0.99 25.52 4.05
CA PHE A 109 0.15 26.25 3.10
C PHE A 109 0.98 26.93 2.00
N GLU A 110 2.00 27.70 2.39
CA GLU A 110 2.79 28.46 1.43
C GLU A 110 3.59 27.55 0.49
N THR A 111 4.21 26.49 1.03
CA THR A 111 4.99 25.53 0.21
C THR A 111 4.09 24.76 -0.74
N SER A 112 2.89 24.37 -0.29
CA SER A 112 1.91 23.67 -1.09
C SER A 112 1.38 24.57 -2.22
N LEU A 113 0.91 25.77 -1.90
CA LEU A 113 0.42 26.72 -2.91
C LEU A 113 1.52 27.17 -3.89
N ALA A 114 2.79 27.22 -3.47
CA ALA A 114 3.91 27.51 -4.37
C ALA A 114 4.12 26.45 -5.48
N ARG A 115 3.50 25.27 -5.39
CA ARG A 115 3.51 24.26 -6.46
C ARG A 115 2.62 24.61 -7.64
N ASP A 116 1.73 25.58 -7.48
CA ASP A 116 0.92 26.12 -8.56
C ASP A 116 1.75 27.05 -9.47
N ARG A 117 2.63 26.41 -10.25
CA ARG A 117 3.64 27.02 -11.13
C ARG A 117 4.01 26.15 -12.34
N HIS A 118 3.23 25.12 -12.60
CA HIS A 118 3.46 24.18 -13.69
C HIS A 118 2.34 24.28 -14.72
N LEU A 119 2.52 23.70 -15.90
CA LEU A 119 1.51 23.73 -16.96
C LEU A 119 0.15 23.20 -16.47
N GLU A 120 0.18 22.11 -15.71
CA GLU A 120 -1.00 21.43 -15.17
C GLU A 120 -1.78 22.30 -14.18
N LYS A 121 -3.09 22.06 -14.07
CA LYS A 121 -3.91 22.62 -12.99
C LYS A 121 -3.49 22.00 -11.66
N ALA A 122 -3.12 22.82 -10.68
CA ALA A 122 -2.66 22.33 -9.39
C ALA A 122 -3.84 21.95 -8.48
N ARG A 123 -3.79 20.75 -7.91
CA ARG A 123 -4.55 20.33 -6.73
C ARG A 123 -3.58 19.97 -5.61
N PHE A 124 -4.07 19.96 -4.38
CA PHE A 124 -3.24 19.74 -3.20
C PHE A 124 -3.85 18.65 -2.35
N ARG A 125 -3.00 17.80 -1.77
CA ARG A 125 -3.44 16.84 -0.77
C ARG A 125 -2.49 16.80 0.41
N ILE A 126 -3.04 16.82 1.61
CA ILE A 126 -2.28 16.63 2.84
C ILE A 126 -2.71 15.30 3.46
N VAL A 127 -1.74 14.40 3.71
CA VAL A 127 -1.98 13.10 4.32
C VAL A 127 -1.37 13.06 5.72
N THR A 128 -2.19 12.79 6.74
CA THR A 128 -1.76 12.77 8.16
C THR A 128 -2.26 11.51 8.88
N LEU A 129 -1.66 11.12 10.01
CA LEU A 129 -2.23 10.06 10.86
C LEU A 129 -3.25 10.65 11.85
N ARG A 130 -2.96 11.82 12.42
CA ARG A 130 -3.85 12.58 13.30
C ARG A 130 -4.88 13.34 12.53
N ASP A 131 -6.04 13.43 13.17
CA ASP A 131 -7.17 14.18 12.69
C ASP A 131 -6.95 15.70 12.81
N VAL A 132 -7.89 16.43 12.22
CA VAL A 132 -7.91 17.88 12.16
C VAL A 132 -8.88 18.46 13.18
N ASN A 133 -8.67 19.73 13.54
CA ASN A 133 -9.64 20.45 14.34
C ASN A 133 -10.87 20.86 13.51
N SER A 134 -11.92 21.31 14.20
CA SER A 134 -13.17 21.72 13.56
C SER A 134 -13.03 22.80 12.49
N VAL A 135 -12.03 23.68 12.61
CA VAL A 135 -11.83 24.82 11.71
C VAL A 135 -11.34 24.39 10.33
N ILE A 136 -10.49 23.36 10.25
CA ILE A 136 -9.97 22.86 8.97
C ILE A 136 -10.65 21.57 8.51
N ARG A 137 -11.63 21.09 9.29
CA ARG A 137 -12.42 19.88 9.00
C ARG A 137 -13.07 19.91 7.62
N LEU A 138 -13.46 21.08 7.13
CA LEU A 138 -14.03 21.18 5.77
C LEU A 138 -13.10 20.65 4.68
N LEU A 139 -11.78 20.67 4.89
CA LEU A 139 -10.80 20.17 3.93
C LEU A 139 -10.81 18.64 3.84
N THR A 140 -11.42 17.92 4.80
CA THR A 140 -11.53 16.45 4.72
C THR A 140 -12.71 15.98 3.88
N TYR A 141 -13.55 16.90 3.41
CA TYR A 141 -14.69 16.61 2.56
C TYR A 141 -14.31 16.67 1.08
N GLN A 142 -15.02 15.89 0.26
CA GLN A 142 -14.88 15.93 -1.20
C GLN A 142 -15.27 17.30 -1.75
N ASP A 143 -14.74 17.66 -2.92
CA ASP A 143 -14.87 18.99 -3.53
C ASP A 143 -16.32 19.46 -3.73
N ASN A 144 -17.26 18.53 -3.91
CA ASN A 144 -18.68 18.80 -4.12
C ASN A 144 -19.53 18.82 -2.83
N ALA A 145 -18.93 18.68 -1.65
CA ALA A 145 -19.67 18.69 -0.40
C ALA A 145 -20.31 20.07 -0.12
N PRO A 146 -21.53 20.16 0.42
CA PRO A 146 -22.19 21.44 0.71
C PRO A 146 -21.35 22.42 1.54
N ALA A 147 -20.57 21.90 2.50
CA ALA A 147 -19.65 22.70 3.34
C ALA A 147 -18.48 23.34 2.57
N ARG A 148 -18.20 22.88 1.34
CA ARG A 148 -17.16 23.42 0.43
C ARG A 148 -17.70 24.48 -0.53
N HIS A 149 -19.01 24.73 -0.55
CA HIS A 149 -19.60 25.74 -1.43
C HIS A 149 -19.04 27.14 -1.13
N GLN A 150 -18.95 27.98 -2.16
CA GLN A 150 -18.35 29.32 -2.07
C GLN A 150 -18.97 30.19 -0.96
N ASP A 151 -20.27 30.02 -0.71
CA ASP A 151 -21.02 30.78 0.28
C ASP A 151 -20.98 30.23 1.70
N ALA A 152 -20.44 29.02 1.91
CA ALA A 152 -20.39 28.38 3.21
C ALA A 152 -19.58 29.24 4.21
N ALA A 153 -20.15 29.42 5.42
CA ALA A 153 -19.52 30.20 6.47
C ALA A 153 -18.17 29.60 6.89
N GLU A 154 -18.08 28.27 6.96
CA GLU A 154 -16.88 27.50 7.31
C GLU A 154 -15.74 27.77 6.31
N ARG A 155 -16.05 27.77 5.00
CA ARG A 155 -15.11 28.12 3.93
C ARG A 155 -14.60 29.56 4.07
N LYS A 156 -15.50 30.51 4.28
CA LYS A 156 -15.12 31.93 4.47
C LYS A 156 -14.25 32.11 5.72
N GLU A 157 -14.52 31.34 6.79
CA GLU A 157 -13.76 31.37 8.03
C GLU A 157 -12.32 30.86 7.86
N ILE A 158 -12.13 29.70 7.22
CA ILE A 158 -10.78 29.15 7.03
C ILE A 158 -9.92 30.06 6.14
N ILE A 159 -10.47 30.59 5.04
CA ILE A 159 -9.76 31.50 4.14
C ILE A 159 -9.31 32.73 4.91
N LYS A 160 -10.20 33.34 5.70
CA LYS A 160 -9.88 34.49 6.55
C LYS A 160 -8.75 34.17 7.52
N LYS A 161 -8.79 33.01 8.19
CA LYS A 161 -7.76 32.60 9.16
C LYS A 161 -6.39 32.34 8.50
N ILE A 162 -6.37 31.75 7.30
CA ILE A 162 -5.14 31.57 6.52
C ILE A 162 -4.57 32.93 6.12
N GLN A 163 -5.39 33.83 5.57
CA GLN A 163 -4.97 35.17 5.16
C GLN A 163 -4.45 36.02 6.33
N GLN A 164 -5.04 35.89 7.52
CA GLN A 164 -4.54 36.56 8.73
C GLN A 164 -3.13 36.10 9.12
N LYS A 165 -2.77 34.84 8.87
CA LYS A 165 -1.45 34.29 9.23
C LYS A 165 -0.41 34.38 8.11
N CYS A 166 -0.85 34.29 6.85
CA CYS A 166 -0.02 34.35 5.66
C CYS A 166 -0.58 35.41 4.68
N PRO A 167 -0.52 36.71 5.05
CA PRO A 167 -1.17 37.77 4.27
C PRO A 167 -0.53 37.93 2.90
N GLY A 168 -1.38 38.00 1.86
CA GLY A 168 -0.98 38.34 0.49
C GLY A 168 -0.14 37.29 -0.24
N PHE A 169 0.06 36.09 0.33
CA PHE A 169 0.81 35.04 -0.34
C PHE A 169 0.03 34.52 -1.57
N LYS A 170 0.72 34.42 -2.71
CA LYS A 170 0.17 33.96 -3.99
C LYS A 170 1.14 32.98 -4.67
N SER A 171 0.59 32.06 -5.46
CA SER A 171 1.38 31.20 -6.35
C SER A 171 1.98 31.99 -7.52
N GLU A 172 2.83 31.34 -8.32
CA GLU A 172 3.39 31.95 -9.54
C GLU A 172 2.30 32.22 -10.60
N LYS A 173 1.18 31.47 -10.57
CA LYS A 173 -0.02 31.77 -11.37
C LYS A 173 -0.94 32.83 -10.76
N GLY A 174 -0.57 33.42 -9.63
CA GLY A 174 -1.33 34.48 -8.96
C GLY A 174 -2.50 33.99 -8.10
N ASN A 175 -2.65 32.68 -7.90
CA ASN A 175 -3.70 32.08 -7.08
C ASN A 175 -3.42 32.24 -5.58
N GLY A 176 -4.49 32.41 -4.79
CA GLY A 176 -4.41 32.71 -3.36
C GLY A 176 -4.93 31.60 -2.44
N ALA A 177 -5.21 31.97 -1.20
CA ALA A 177 -5.73 31.07 -0.16
C ALA A 177 -7.10 30.47 -0.51
N ASP A 178 -7.94 31.22 -1.21
CA ASP A 178 -9.23 30.78 -1.75
C ASP A 178 -9.05 29.61 -2.74
N TYR A 179 -8.15 29.77 -3.72
CA TYR A 179 -7.83 28.72 -4.68
C TYR A 179 -7.31 27.47 -3.96
N TRP A 180 -6.38 27.63 -3.02
CA TRP A 180 -5.83 26.51 -2.25
C TRP A 180 -6.91 25.79 -1.45
N VAL A 181 -7.80 26.51 -0.75
CA VAL A 181 -8.90 25.92 0.02
C VAL A 181 -9.85 25.15 -0.88
N ASP A 182 -10.13 25.63 -2.10
CA ASP A 182 -11.04 24.97 -3.04
C ASP A 182 -10.43 23.72 -3.67
N HIS A 183 -9.11 23.66 -3.81
CA HIS A 183 -8.39 22.59 -4.51
C HIS A 183 -7.55 21.70 -3.58
N CYS A 184 -7.67 21.88 -2.26
CA CYS A 184 -6.97 21.07 -1.26
C CYS A 184 -7.91 20.03 -0.64
N LEU A 185 -7.45 18.79 -0.55
CA LEU A 185 -8.06 17.70 0.20
C LEU A 185 -7.15 17.31 1.39
N TRP A 186 -7.73 17.11 2.56
CA TRP A 186 -7.04 16.62 3.75
C TRP A 186 -7.48 15.18 4.02
N GLU A 187 -6.55 14.24 3.92
CA GLU A 187 -6.81 12.81 4.07
C GLU A 187 -6.18 12.28 5.36
N VAL A 188 -7.01 11.77 6.27
CA VAL A 188 -6.55 11.21 7.54
C VAL A 188 -6.46 9.69 7.42
N ARG A 189 -5.27 9.14 7.64
CA ARG A 189 -4.98 7.71 7.59
C ARG A 189 -4.38 7.26 8.92
N HIS A 190 -5.24 6.94 9.87
CA HIS A 190 -4.96 6.83 11.31
C HIS A 190 -3.76 5.96 11.76
N SER A 191 -3.29 5.00 10.96
CA SER A 191 -2.09 4.24 11.30
C SER A 191 -1.42 3.62 10.08
N GLU A 192 -0.09 3.51 10.13
CA GLU A 192 0.69 2.80 9.11
C GLU A 192 0.23 1.34 8.94
N LYS A 193 -0.09 0.65 10.05
CA LYS A 193 -0.62 -0.73 10.01
C LYS A 193 -1.91 -0.81 9.18
N SER A 194 -2.84 0.13 9.38
CA SER A 194 -4.10 0.18 8.63
C SER A 194 -3.86 0.41 7.14
N VAL A 195 -2.95 1.33 6.77
CA VAL A 195 -2.61 1.58 5.37
C VAL A 195 -2.01 0.32 4.72
N LYS A 196 -1.10 -0.38 5.43
CA LYS A 196 -0.50 -1.64 4.95
C LYS A 196 -1.56 -2.71 4.66
N GLN A 197 -2.45 -2.96 5.62
CA GLN A 197 -3.53 -3.93 5.48
C GLN A 197 -4.49 -3.54 4.36
N HIS A 198 -4.79 -2.25 4.22
CA HIS A 198 -5.65 -1.75 3.16
C HIS A 198 -5.03 -1.95 1.78
N ASN A 199 -3.74 -1.63 1.60
CA ASN A 199 -3.02 -1.85 0.35
C ASN A 199 -2.95 -3.35 -0.03
N GLU A 200 -2.76 -4.23 0.95
CA GLU A 200 -2.77 -5.68 0.73
C GLU A 200 -4.12 -6.18 0.22
N LEU A 201 -5.23 -5.76 0.86
CA LEU A 201 -6.58 -6.08 0.42
C LEU A 201 -6.85 -5.55 -1.00
N ARG A 202 -6.36 -4.35 -1.33
CA ARG A 202 -6.51 -3.76 -2.66
C ARG A 202 -5.78 -4.58 -3.73
N ILE A 203 -4.57 -5.06 -3.47
CA ILE A 203 -3.86 -5.95 -4.41
C ILE A 203 -4.69 -7.20 -4.72
N ILE A 204 -5.27 -7.83 -3.70
CA ILE A 204 -6.15 -8.99 -3.88
C ILE A 204 -7.36 -8.61 -4.74
N GLN A 205 -8.02 -7.50 -4.45
CA GLN A 205 -9.19 -7.02 -5.19
C GLN A 205 -8.89 -6.63 -6.64
N ILE A 206 -7.75 -6.00 -6.91
CA ILE A 206 -7.30 -5.69 -8.27
C ILE A 206 -7.02 -6.99 -9.03
N SER A 207 -6.31 -7.94 -8.41
CA SER A 207 -6.00 -9.23 -9.03
C SER A 207 -7.25 -10.04 -9.39
N PHE A 208 -8.28 -9.97 -8.52
CA PHE A 208 -9.57 -10.61 -8.78
C PHE A 208 -10.29 -9.97 -9.97
N ARG A 209 -10.32 -8.63 -10.05
CA ARG A 209 -10.90 -7.89 -11.18
C ARG A 209 -10.19 -8.18 -12.50
N ASP A 210 -8.88 -8.41 -12.45
CA ASP A 210 -8.05 -8.78 -13.60
C ASP A 210 -8.11 -10.30 -13.91
N ASN A 211 -9.05 -11.05 -13.30
CA ASN A 211 -9.28 -12.49 -13.47
C ASN A 211 -8.07 -13.39 -13.14
N ARG A 212 -7.20 -12.92 -12.25
CA ARG A 212 -5.98 -13.62 -11.80
C ARG A 212 -5.87 -13.55 -10.27
N PRO A 213 -6.79 -14.18 -9.52
CA PRO A 213 -6.86 -14.02 -8.08
C PRO A 213 -5.60 -14.52 -7.38
N LEU A 214 -5.02 -13.66 -6.54
CA LEU A 214 -3.84 -13.99 -5.74
C LEU A 214 -4.22 -14.58 -4.38
N LEU A 215 -3.33 -15.43 -3.86
CA LEU A 215 -3.28 -15.81 -2.45
C LEU A 215 -2.72 -14.66 -1.60
N PRO A 216 -3.02 -14.59 -0.29
CA PRO A 216 -2.46 -13.57 0.60
C PRO A 216 -0.93 -13.43 0.52
N GLU A 217 -0.18 -14.53 0.46
CA GLU A 217 1.29 -14.50 0.43
C GLU A 217 1.82 -13.98 -0.92
N GLN A 218 1.07 -14.23 -1.99
CA GLN A 218 1.37 -13.70 -3.31
C GLN A 218 1.09 -12.19 -3.35
N ALA A 219 -0.01 -11.76 -2.73
CA ALA A 219 -0.34 -10.36 -2.59
C ALA A 219 0.70 -9.62 -1.73
N GLU A 220 1.10 -10.18 -0.59
CA GLU A 220 2.17 -9.66 0.26
C GLU A 220 3.49 -9.51 -0.52
N LYS A 221 3.86 -10.54 -1.31
CA LYS A 221 5.06 -10.48 -2.16
C LYS A 221 4.99 -9.32 -3.16
N LEU A 222 3.88 -9.17 -3.89
CA LEU A 222 3.71 -8.05 -4.83
C LEU A 222 3.70 -6.70 -4.13
N LEU A 223 3.14 -6.64 -2.91
CA LEU A 223 3.13 -5.43 -2.11
C LEU A 223 4.55 -5.02 -1.70
N VAL A 224 5.38 -5.97 -1.29
CA VAL A 224 6.81 -5.73 -1.00
C VAL A 224 7.56 -5.25 -2.25
N GLU A 225 7.27 -5.81 -3.42
CA GLU A 225 7.86 -5.35 -4.68
C GLU A 225 7.43 -3.92 -5.05
N LEU A 226 6.16 -3.55 -4.84
CA LEU A 226 5.67 -2.18 -5.02
C LEU A 226 6.34 -1.21 -4.05
N ARG A 227 6.49 -1.60 -2.77
CA ARG A 227 7.23 -0.80 -1.77
C ARG A 227 8.67 -0.58 -2.19
N GLN A 228 9.34 -1.61 -2.70
CA GLN A 228 10.71 -1.50 -3.20
C GLN A 228 10.78 -0.56 -4.41
N LYS A 229 9.79 -0.58 -5.31
CA LYS A 229 9.70 0.38 -6.41
C LYS A 229 9.55 1.81 -5.93
N ALA A 230 8.59 2.07 -5.04
CA ALA A 230 8.35 3.39 -4.46
C ALA A 230 9.61 3.92 -3.75
N LYS A 231 10.26 3.09 -2.93
CA LYS A 231 11.51 3.44 -2.26
C LYS A 231 12.63 3.76 -3.26
N THR A 232 12.82 2.92 -4.27
CA THR A 232 13.87 3.12 -5.28
C THR A 232 13.64 4.42 -6.06
N ALA A 233 12.39 4.72 -6.40
CA ALA A 233 12.01 5.99 -7.02
C ALA A 233 12.28 7.18 -6.10
N GLY A 234 11.95 7.05 -4.80
CA GLY A 234 12.23 8.07 -3.80
C GLY A 234 13.73 8.38 -3.68
N ASP A 235 14.56 7.34 -3.62
CA ASP A 235 16.02 7.44 -3.45
C ASP A 235 16.78 7.89 -4.72
N ALA A 236 16.18 7.75 -5.91
CA ALA A 236 16.79 8.16 -7.17
C ALA A 236 17.08 9.67 -7.20
N LYS A 237 18.00 10.13 -8.05
CA LYS A 237 18.26 11.57 -8.26
C LYS A 237 17.55 12.09 -9.51
N TRP A 238 16.91 13.25 -9.45
CA TRP A 238 16.25 13.83 -10.63
C TRP A 238 17.22 14.06 -11.79
N SER A 239 18.42 14.57 -11.51
CA SER A 239 19.39 14.97 -12.55
C SER A 239 19.92 13.81 -13.39
N SER A 240 20.05 12.60 -12.83
CA SER A 240 20.58 11.42 -13.52
C SER A 240 19.56 10.31 -13.74
N GLU A 241 18.52 10.21 -12.91
CA GLU A 241 17.64 9.05 -12.80
C GLU A 241 16.16 9.45 -12.79
N ARG A 242 15.79 10.58 -13.43
CA ARG A 242 14.40 11.07 -13.53
C ARG A 242 13.39 9.98 -13.89
N HIS A 243 13.74 9.10 -14.84
CA HIS A 243 12.86 8.03 -15.31
C HIS A 243 12.52 6.99 -14.22
N LEU A 244 13.33 6.87 -13.17
CA LEU A 244 13.02 6.01 -12.01
C LEU A 244 12.02 6.68 -11.06
N LYS A 245 11.93 8.01 -11.06
CA LYS A 245 11.02 8.77 -10.19
C LYS A 245 9.59 8.82 -10.70
N ILE A 246 9.36 8.56 -11.98
CA ILE A 246 8.07 8.74 -12.66
C ILE A 246 7.59 7.39 -13.17
N PHE A 247 6.45 6.94 -12.66
CA PHE A 247 5.76 5.74 -13.14
C PHE A 247 4.64 6.17 -14.09
N SER A 248 4.70 5.76 -15.35
CA SER A 248 3.53 5.86 -16.22
C SER A 248 2.55 4.72 -15.95
N ARG A 249 1.26 4.97 -16.25
CA ARG A 249 0.22 3.94 -16.21
C ARG A 249 0.60 2.71 -17.04
N ALA A 250 1.08 2.93 -18.26
CA ALA A 250 1.43 1.86 -19.19
C ALA A 250 2.53 0.95 -18.62
N GLU A 251 3.60 1.53 -18.09
CA GLU A 251 4.70 0.78 -17.47
C GLU A 251 4.22 0.02 -16.23
N LEU A 252 3.41 0.65 -15.37
CA LEU A 252 2.91 -0.02 -14.17
C LEU A 252 1.96 -1.17 -14.52
N ARG A 253 1.07 -0.98 -15.51
CA ARG A 253 0.17 -2.03 -15.99
C ARG A 253 0.92 -3.20 -16.61
N GLN A 254 1.91 -2.92 -17.46
CA GLN A 254 2.77 -3.97 -18.03
C GLN A 254 3.54 -4.72 -16.93
N TRP A 255 4.08 -4.01 -15.94
CA TRP A 255 4.72 -4.65 -14.79
C TRP A 255 3.73 -5.53 -14.01
N TRP A 256 2.53 -5.02 -13.74
CA TRP A 256 1.49 -5.72 -13.00
C TRP A 256 1.04 -7.00 -13.70
N GLU A 257 0.72 -6.92 -15.00
CA GLU A 257 0.29 -8.07 -15.81
C GLU A 257 1.37 -9.15 -15.86
N ARG A 258 2.62 -8.75 -16.13
CA ARG A 258 3.77 -9.66 -16.14
C ARG A 258 3.97 -10.32 -14.79
N ARG A 259 3.90 -9.56 -13.68
CA ARG A 259 4.09 -10.11 -12.35
C ARG A 259 2.92 -10.99 -11.90
N LEU A 260 1.69 -10.66 -12.26
CA LEU A 260 0.55 -11.56 -12.07
C LEU A 260 0.78 -12.88 -12.82
N GLU A 261 1.21 -12.81 -14.08
CA GLU A 261 1.60 -14.00 -14.86
C GLU A 261 2.71 -14.78 -14.18
N GLU A 262 3.80 -14.14 -13.76
CA GLU A 262 4.94 -14.83 -13.13
C GLU A 262 4.59 -15.39 -11.74
N VAL A 263 3.67 -14.78 -11.00
CA VAL A 263 3.26 -15.24 -9.67
C VAL A 263 2.16 -16.31 -9.75
N VAL A 264 1.31 -16.27 -10.78
CA VAL A 264 0.28 -17.29 -11.06
C VAL A 264 0.86 -18.47 -11.85
N ASN A 265 1.73 -18.24 -12.83
CA ASN A 265 2.40 -19.26 -13.66
C ASN A 265 3.75 -19.70 -13.10
N GLY A 266 4.39 -18.94 -12.21
CA GLY A 266 5.45 -19.47 -11.33
C GLY A 266 4.92 -20.57 -10.40
N VAL A 267 3.58 -20.73 -10.36
CA VAL A 267 2.82 -21.85 -9.79
C VAL A 267 2.40 -22.86 -10.88
N SER A 268 3.07 -22.89 -12.05
CA SER A 268 3.08 -24.07 -12.92
C SER A 268 3.90 -25.23 -12.31
N ALA A 269 4.52 -25.04 -11.14
CA ALA A 269 4.46 -26.07 -10.12
C ALA A 269 3.12 -25.89 -9.40
N PRO A 270 2.10 -26.72 -9.68
CA PRO A 270 0.70 -26.48 -9.29
C PRO A 270 0.63 -26.11 -7.81
N SER A 271 -0.35 -25.32 -7.41
CA SER A 271 -0.68 -25.13 -5.99
C SER A 271 -0.78 -26.51 -5.30
N GLY A 272 0.19 -26.84 -4.43
CA GLY A 272 0.39 -28.19 -3.86
C GLY A 272 1.52 -29.03 -4.50
N GLY A 273 2.31 -28.50 -5.43
CA GLY A 273 3.39 -29.21 -6.14
C GLY A 273 4.61 -29.44 -5.26
N LYS A 274 4.90 -28.52 -4.34
CA LYS A 274 5.95 -28.72 -3.33
C LYS A 274 5.47 -29.70 -2.27
N LEU A 275 4.22 -29.60 -1.82
CA LEU A 275 3.60 -30.58 -0.94
C LEU A 275 3.63 -31.98 -1.56
N ARG A 276 3.14 -32.11 -2.80
CA ARG A 276 3.15 -33.35 -3.59
C ARG A 276 4.55 -33.93 -3.66
N GLY A 277 5.53 -33.14 -4.12
CA GLY A 277 6.93 -33.60 -4.20
C GLY A 277 7.49 -34.06 -2.85
N LYS A 278 7.17 -33.38 -1.75
CA LYS A 278 7.60 -33.78 -0.39
C LYS A 278 6.93 -35.04 0.11
N MET A 279 5.67 -35.25 -0.24
CA MET A 279 4.92 -36.44 0.14
C MET A 279 5.37 -37.65 -0.69
N GLU A 280 5.65 -37.44 -1.97
CA GLU A 280 6.27 -38.44 -2.87
C GLU A 280 7.69 -38.80 -2.42
N GLU A 281 8.51 -37.81 -2.04
CA GLU A 281 9.86 -38.03 -1.46
C GLU A 281 9.79 -38.82 -0.15
N ALA A 282 8.71 -38.65 0.62
CA ALA A 282 8.43 -39.41 1.84
C ALA A 282 7.82 -40.80 1.58
N ALA A 283 7.71 -41.22 0.32
CA ALA A 283 7.11 -42.49 -0.11
C ALA A 283 5.67 -42.67 0.38
N LEU A 284 4.89 -41.58 0.46
CA LEU A 284 3.48 -41.65 0.83
C LEU A 284 2.61 -42.14 -0.34
N PRO A 285 1.51 -42.88 -0.08
CA PRO A 285 0.61 -43.38 -1.11
C PRO A 285 0.01 -42.27 -2.00
N PRO A 286 -0.11 -42.46 -3.34
CA PRO A 286 -0.62 -41.43 -4.26
C PRO A 286 -2.02 -40.91 -3.93
N ASP A 287 -2.91 -41.78 -3.46
CA ASP A 287 -4.27 -41.44 -3.01
C ASP A 287 -4.24 -40.53 -1.77
N LEU A 288 -3.33 -40.78 -0.84
CA LEU A 288 -3.12 -39.91 0.33
C LEU A 288 -2.56 -38.53 -0.07
N VAL A 289 -1.69 -38.49 -1.08
CA VAL A 289 -1.15 -37.23 -1.63
C VAL A 289 -2.28 -36.39 -2.24
N GLU A 290 -3.18 -37.00 -3.03
CA GLU A 290 -4.34 -36.28 -3.58
C GLU A 290 -5.26 -35.73 -2.49
N LEU A 291 -5.55 -36.52 -1.45
CA LEU A 291 -6.38 -36.09 -0.32
C LEU A 291 -5.74 -34.92 0.45
N ALA A 292 -4.41 -34.95 0.66
CA ALA A 292 -3.69 -33.87 1.31
C ALA A 292 -3.72 -32.57 0.48
N VAL A 293 -3.56 -32.67 -0.84
CA VAL A 293 -3.68 -31.52 -1.75
C VAL A 293 -5.10 -30.96 -1.73
N ASP A 294 -6.14 -31.80 -1.68
CA ASP A 294 -7.53 -31.36 -1.58
C ASP A 294 -7.82 -30.66 -0.23
N LEU A 295 -7.36 -31.23 0.90
CA LEU A 295 -7.49 -30.61 2.21
C LEU A 295 -6.82 -29.23 2.28
N ARG A 296 -5.63 -29.09 1.70
CA ARG A 296 -4.97 -27.78 1.57
C ARG A 296 -5.81 -26.80 0.76
N ARG A 297 -6.34 -27.22 -0.40
CA ARG A 297 -7.18 -26.37 -1.25
C ARG A 297 -8.43 -25.89 -0.50
N ARG A 298 -9.09 -26.78 0.25
CA ARG A 298 -10.26 -26.44 1.08
C ARG A 298 -9.91 -25.47 2.21
N TYR A 299 -8.78 -25.67 2.89
CA TYR A 299 -8.27 -24.72 3.87
C TYR A 299 -8.06 -23.33 3.26
N ALA A 300 -7.34 -23.27 2.13
CA ALA A 300 -7.08 -22.00 1.45
C ALA A 300 -8.37 -21.32 0.93
N ALA A 301 -9.39 -22.09 0.56
CA ALA A 301 -10.71 -21.56 0.19
C ALA A 301 -11.46 -21.02 1.41
N SER A 302 -11.48 -21.75 2.52
CA SER A 302 -12.15 -21.36 3.76
C SER A 302 -11.59 -20.07 4.36
N PHE A 303 -10.28 -19.85 4.25
CA PHE A 303 -9.61 -18.62 4.67
C PHE A 303 -10.00 -17.41 3.80
N ARG A 304 -10.28 -17.62 2.50
CA ARG A 304 -10.69 -16.56 1.56
C ARG A 304 -12.16 -16.17 1.68
N THR A 305 -13.04 -17.08 2.10
CA THR A 305 -14.50 -16.86 2.16
C THR A 305 -14.99 -16.50 3.56
N SER A 306 -14.25 -15.69 4.32
CA SER A 306 -14.50 -15.34 5.73
C SER A 306 -15.90 -14.71 5.99
N ARG A 307 -16.94 -15.54 5.96
CA ARG A 307 -18.29 -15.29 6.46
C ARG A 307 -18.66 -16.19 7.65
N TYR A 308 -17.85 -17.22 7.94
CA TYR A 308 -18.24 -18.29 8.88
C TYR A 308 -17.23 -18.58 10.01
N MET A 309 -16.02 -18.01 9.97
CA MET A 309 -15.07 -18.09 11.08
C MET A 309 -14.84 -16.68 11.61
N LYS A 310 -14.98 -16.47 12.93
CA LYS A 310 -14.56 -15.19 13.54
C LYS A 310 -13.06 -15.07 13.31
N ALA A 311 -12.60 -13.91 12.81
CA ALA A 311 -11.20 -13.70 12.43
C ALA A 311 -10.21 -14.14 13.52
N ASP A 312 -10.55 -13.89 14.79
CA ASP A 312 -9.75 -14.25 15.96
C ASP A 312 -9.56 -15.78 16.15
N LEU A 313 -10.57 -16.60 15.82
CA LEU A 313 -10.49 -18.06 15.98
C LEU A 313 -9.60 -18.70 14.91
N GLY A 314 -9.60 -18.15 13.68
CA GLY A 314 -8.76 -18.64 12.60
C GLY A 314 -7.27 -18.42 12.88
N GLU A 315 -6.92 -17.25 13.40
CA GLU A 315 -5.55 -16.94 13.82
C GLU A 315 -5.09 -17.81 15.00
N GLU A 316 -5.96 -18.04 15.99
CA GLU A 316 -5.68 -18.91 17.14
C GLU A 316 -5.35 -20.36 16.70
N LEU A 317 -6.21 -20.96 15.87
CA LEU A 317 -6.02 -22.32 15.37
C LEU A 317 -4.76 -22.44 14.49
N GLN A 318 -4.44 -21.43 13.68
CA GLN A 318 -3.20 -21.39 12.91
C GLN A 318 -1.96 -21.37 13.82
N GLY A 319 -2.01 -20.56 14.89
CA GLY A 319 -0.93 -20.48 15.88
C GLY A 319 -0.65 -21.83 16.55
N LEU A 320 -1.70 -22.59 16.89
CA LEU A 320 -1.58 -23.94 17.45
C LEU A 320 -0.91 -24.91 16.48
N VAL A 321 -1.36 -24.95 15.22
CA VAL A 321 -0.76 -25.82 14.20
C VAL A 321 0.72 -25.48 13.99
N GLN A 322 1.07 -24.19 13.95
CA GLN A 322 2.46 -23.77 13.78
C GLN A 322 3.34 -24.20 14.96
N ALA A 323 2.86 -24.02 16.20
CA ALA A 323 3.58 -24.41 17.41
C ALA A 323 3.88 -25.93 17.44
N GLU A 324 2.87 -26.75 17.13
CA GLU A 324 3.02 -28.21 17.07
C GLU A 324 3.99 -28.65 15.96
N VAL A 325 3.80 -28.12 14.75
CA VAL A 325 4.63 -28.49 13.59
C VAL A 325 6.10 -28.10 13.79
N ILE A 326 6.36 -26.94 14.39
CA ILE A 326 7.74 -26.52 14.71
C ILE A 326 8.37 -27.46 15.74
N SER A 327 7.64 -27.81 16.79
CA SER A 327 8.14 -28.67 17.87
C SER A 327 8.47 -30.07 17.34
N LEU A 328 7.53 -30.70 16.62
CA LEU A 328 7.73 -32.01 15.98
C LEU A 328 8.89 -32.00 15.00
N LYS A 329 8.99 -30.97 14.17
CA LYS A 329 10.09 -30.83 13.22
C LYS A 329 11.44 -30.72 13.92
N ALA A 330 11.53 -29.94 14.99
CA ALA A 330 12.76 -29.78 15.76
C ALA A 330 13.22 -31.12 16.34
N GLU A 331 12.32 -31.89 16.95
CA GLU A 331 12.64 -33.22 17.49
C GLU A 331 13.00 -34.24 16.39
N TYR A 332 12.34 -34.16 15.24
CA TYR A 332 12.61 -35.05 14.11
C TYR A 332 13.99 -34.79 13.49
N VAL A 333 14.36 -33.52 13.33
CA VAL A 333 15.69 -33.11 12.82
C VAL A 333 16.78 -33.41 13.85
N ALA A 334 16.52 -33.22 15.14
CA ALA A 334 17.45 -33.54 16.22
C ALA A 334 17.72 -35.06 16.37
N GLY A 335 16.97 -35.91 15.67
CA GLY A 335 17.10 -37.36 15.74
C GLY A 335 16.36 -38.00 16.93
N ASN A 336 15.69 -37.20 17.76
CA ASN A 336 14.97 -37.66 18.95
C ASN A 336 13.73 -38.50 18.58
N LEU A 337 13.12 -38.23 17.43
CA LEU A 337 12.00 -39.03 16.89
C LEU A 337 12.53 -40.06 15.90
N ASN A 338 12.75 -41.30 16.36
CA ASN A 338 13.21 -42.40 15.51
C ASN A 338 12.07 -42.97 14.65
N LEU A 339 11.63 -42.19 13.67
CA LEU A 339 10.55 -42.51 12.73
C LEU A 339 11.07 -42.43 11.30
N ASP A 340 10.52 -43.27 10.44
CA ASP A 340 10.63 -43.10 8.99
C ASP A 340 9.72 -41.95 8.51
N ALA A 341 9.83 -41.58 7.24
CA ALA A 341 9.10 -40.43 6.72
C ALA A 341 7.56 -40.61 6.77
N PRO A 342 6.99 -41.79 6.46
CA PRO A 342 5.57 -42.07 6.69
C PRO A 342 5.17 -42.01 8.17
N GLY A 343 6.00 -42.57 9.06
CA GLY A 343 5.76 -42.54 10.51
C GLY A 343 5.74 -41.12 11.07
N PHE A 344 6.62 -40.24 10.58
CA PHE A 344 6.64 -38.84 10.98
C PHE A 344 5.40 -38.07 10.46
N HIS A 345 4.98 -38.31 9.21
CA HIS A 345 3.72 -37.75 8.69
C HIS A 345 2.50 -38.19 9.53
N ALA A 346 2.42 -39.47 9.89
CA ALA A 346 1.36 -40.00 10.74
C ALA A 346 1.37 -39.38 12.14
N LEU A 347 2.56 -39.16 12.73
CA LEU A 347 2.70 -38.47 14.01
C LEU A 347 2.18 -37.02 13.94
N CYS A 348 2.50 -36.29 12.88
CA CYS A 348 1.96 -34.94 12.68
C CYS A 348 0.43 -34.94 12.65
N LEU A 349 -0.20 -35.88 11.94
CA LEU A 349 -1.65 -35.99 11.91
C LEU A 349 -2.24 -36.34 13.30
N SER A 350 -1.61 -37.27 14.02
CA SER A 350 -2.04 -37.65 15.37
C SER A 350 -2.01 -36.46 16.33
N ARG A 351 -0.96 -35.64 16.30
CA ARG A 351 -0.89 -34.43 17.14
C ARG A 351 -1.97 -33.41 16.79
N LEU A 352 -2.31 -33.25 15.51
CA LEU A 352 -3.41 -32.37 15.13
C LEU A 352 -4.77 -32.89 15.58
N ASP A 353 -4.96 -34.21 15.59
CA ASP A 353 -6.17 -34.81 16.15
C ASP A 353 -6.24 -34.65 17.68
N GLU A 354 -5.10 -34.71 18.39
CA GLU A 354 -5.00 -34.37 19.81
C GLU A 354 -5.32 -32.89 20.07
N VAL A 355 -4.78 -31.97 19.27
CA VAL A 355 -5.12 -30.52 19.35
C VAL A 355 -6.62 -30.31 19.14
N ASN A 356 -7.21 -30.95 18.14
CA ASN A 356 -8.65 -30.88 17.89
C ASN A 356 -9.47 -31.41 19.07
N ALA A 357 -9.01 -32.49 19.71
CA ALA A 357 -9.69 -33.10 20.86
C ALA A 357 -9.56 -32.25 22.15
N ALA A 358 -8.38 -31.64 22.38
CA ALA A 358 -8.10 -30.79 23.53
C ALA A 358 -8.80 -29.42 23.43
N HIS A 359 -8.88 -28.88 22.21
CA HIS A 359 -9.48 -27.59 21.92
C HIS A 359 -10.85 -27.76 21.24
N LYS A 360 -11.83 -28.30 21.96
CA LYS A 360 -13.26 -28.22 21.60
C LYS A 360 -13.78 -26.77 21.70
N LEU A 361 -13.12 -25.84 21.01
CA LEU A 361 -13.57 -24.47 20.83
C LEU A 361 -14.89 -24.52 20.06
N ASP A 362 -15.97 -24.15 20.73
CA ASP A 362 -17.34 -24.09 20.19
C ASP A 362 -18.01 -25.45 19.86
N ASN A 363 -17.56 -26.58 20.42
CA ASN A 363 -18.11 -27.94 20.17
C ASN A 363 -18.13 -28.37 18.68
N LYS A 364 -17.32 -27.75 17.83
CA LYS A 364 -17.21 -28.07 16.40
C LYS A 364 -15.92 -28.83 16.11
N ASP A 365 -15.98 -29.72 15.13
CA ASP A 365 -14.82 -30.44 14.61
C ASP A 365 -14.04 -29.54 13.64
N HIS A 366 -12.79 -29.24 13.99
CA HIS A 366 -11.87 -28.41 13.20
C HIS A 366 -10.79 -29.25 12.49
N SER A 367 -10.88 -30.59 12.49
CA SER A 367 -9.83 -31.49 11.96
C SER A 367 -9.47 -31.17 10.50
N VAL A 368 -10.47 -30.86 9.66
CA VAL A 368 -10.26 -30.47 8.25
C VAL A 368 -9.43 -29.18 8.14
N PHE A 369 -9.70 -28.20 9.01
CA PHE A 369 -8.99 -26.93 9.01
C PHE A 369 -7.55 -27.10 9.48
N LEU A 370 -7.33 -27.81 10.60
CA LEU A 370 -6.01 -28.04 11.18
C LEU A 370 -5.10 -28.82 10.22
N LYS A 371 -5.62 -29.92 9.64
CA LYS A 371 -4.87 -30.75 8.68
C LYS A 371 -4.58 -29.98 7.39
N GLY A 372 -5.55 -29.22 6.88
CA GLY A 372 -5.35 -28.36 5.73
C GLY A 372 -4.31 -27.25 5.97
N CYS A 373 -4.27 -26.67 7.18
CA CYS A 373 -3.26 -25.70 7.60
C CYS A 373 -1.86 -26.30 7.62
N MET A 374 -1.68 -27.49 8.19
CA MET A 374 -0.39 -28.19 8.20
C MET A 374 0.12 -28.48 6.79
N TYR A 375 -0.76 -28.92 5.89
CA TYR A 375 -0.39 -29.16 4.49
C TYR A 375 -0.04 -27.87 3.75
N ASP A 376 -0.67 -26.76 4.13
CA ASP A 376 -0.30 -25.45 3.60
C ASP A 376 1.07 -24.97 4.11
N ILE A 377 1.38 -25.15 5.39
CA ILE A 377 2.72 -24.93 5.98
C ILE A 377 3.79 -25.79 5.27
N SER A 378 3.42 -27.04 4.97
CA SER A 378 4.29 -27.99 4.24
C SER A 378 4.56 -27.50 2.81
N ASP A 379 3.56 -27.00 2.10
CA ASP A 379 3.74 -26.43 0.75
C ASP A 379 4.64 -25.17 0.77
N ARG A 380 4.54 -24.35 1.84
CA ARG A 380 5.34 -23.12 2.08
C ARG A 380 6.79 -23.36 2.54
N CYS A 381 7.35 -24.55 2.32
CA CYS A 381 8.72 -24.92 2.68
C CYS A 381 9.05 -25.02 4.18
N MET A 382 8.09 -24.88 5.09
CA MET A 382 8.36 -24.89 6.54
C MET A 382 8.40 -26.29 7.16
N LEU A 383 7.70 -27.28 6.59
CA LEU A 383 7.73 -28.68 7.02
C LEU A 383 8.23 -29.59 5.89
N ARG A 384 9.04 -30.60 6.22
CA ARG A 384 9.42 -31.72 5.34
C ARG A 384 9.18 -33.02 6.11
N PHE A 385 8.73 -34.05 5.41
CA PHE A 385 8.48 -35.35 6.02
C PHE A 385 9.71 -36.26 6.05
N VAL A 386 10.71 -35.94 5.21
CA VAL A 386 12.02 -36.59 5.20
C VAL A 386 13.01 -35.74 5.98
N ARG A 387 13.92 -36.38 6.71
CA ARG A 387 15.01 -35.68 7.40
C ARG A 387 15.93 -34.99 6.38
N PRO A 388 16.34 -33.74 6.63
CA PRO A 388 17.40 -33.11 5.84
C PRO A 388 18.68 -33.95 5.94
N GLN A 389 19.33 -34.20 4.80
CA GLN A 389 20.69 -34.75 4.77
C GLN A 389 21.70 -33.72 5.26
#